data_AF-A0A820MC84-F1
#
_entry.id   AF-A0A820MC84-F1
#
_cell.length_a   1.000
_cell.length_b   1.000
_cell.length_c   1.000
_cell.angle_alpha   90.00
_cell.angle_beta   90.00
_cell.angle_gamma   90.00
#
_symmetry.space_group_name_H-M   'P 1'
#
loop_
_entity.id
_entity.type
_entity.pdbx_description
1 polymer ?
#
loop_
_entity_poly.entity_id
_entity_poly.type
_entity_poly.pdbx_seq_one_letter_code
_entity_poly.pdbx_strand_id
1 'polypeptide(L)'
;MDKDFLLAVSDCPRYEEIENEVYQTDEFKKMNTYYEPFFQKLEIWTNISNMTLFNSWGIADTIFIEHLYNKTPAWADDAVRKNLSDINELSFHYLYSDDDAKRLHGGPVIQDIWLNMNNSRHGNSYRRF
;
A
#
# COMPACT_ATOMS: atom_id res chain seq x y z
N MET A 1 7.53 15.51 20.37
CA MET A 1 7.68 14.60 19.22
C MET A 1 7.97 15.46 18.02
N ASP A 2 9.14 15.30 17.41
CA ASP A 2 9.43 15.93 16.12
C ASP A 2 8.47 15.36 15.07
N LYS A 3 7.89 16.24 14.25
CA LYS A 3 7.05 15.83 13.13
C LYS A 3 7.97 15.37 12.00
N ASP A 4 7.83 14.11 11.59
CA ASP A 4 8.51 13.58 10.42
C ASP A 4 7.79 14.08 9.17
N PHE A 5 8.33 15.13 8.53
CA PHE A 5 7.76 15.70 7.31
C PHE A 5 8.23 15.00 6.03
N LEU A 6 9.08 13.97 6.14
CA LEU A 6 9.64 13.26 4.99
C LEU A 6 8.94 11.92 4.77
N LEU A 7 8.75 11.13 5.83
CA LEU A 7 8.19 9.79 5.72
C LEU A 7 6.73 9.70 6.17
N ALA A 8 6.27 10.63 7.02
CA ALA A 8 4.88 10.64 7.42
C ALA A 8 4.05 11.48 6.46
N VAL A 9 3.06 10.83 5.83
CA VAL A 9 1.96 11.53 5.16
C VAL A 9 1.04 12.04 6.27
N SER A 10 1.33 13.21 6.82
CA SER A 10 0.47 13.82 7.84
C SER A 10 -0.73 14.50 7.19
N ASP A 11 -1.94 14.28 7.72
CA ASP A 11 -3.21 15.01 7.50
C ASP A 11 -3.28 15.80 6.17
N CYS A 12 -3.25 15.09 5.04
CA CYS A 12 -3.34 15.69 3.71
C CYS A 12 -4.72 15.40 3.11
N PRO A 13 -5.66 16.38 3.05
CA PRO A 13 -6.98 16.17 2.47
C PRO A 13 -6.94 15.67 1.03
N ARG A 14 -5.96 16.14 0.24
CA ARG A 14 -5.81 15.69 -1.15
C ARG A 14 -5.48 14.20 -1.25
N TYR A 15 -4.78 13.63 -0.25
CA TYR A 15 -4.50 12.20 -0.24
C TYR A 15 -5.79 11.37 -0.09
N GLU A 16 -6.66 11.76 0.86
CA GLU A 16 -7.96 11.11 1.04
C GLU A 16 -8.84 11.25 -0.21
N GLU A 17 -8.81 12.41 -0.88
CA GLU A 17 -9.52 12.62 -2.14
C GLU A 17 -9.03 11.68 -3.24
N ILE A 18 -7.71 11.50 -3.41
CA ILE A 18 -7.14 10.61 -4.43
C ILE A 18 -7.57 9.17 -4.17
N GLU A 19 -7.51 8.69 -2.92
CA GLU A 19 -7.97 7.34 -2.59
C GLU A 19 -9.45 7.16 -2.96
N ASN A 20 -10.29 8.14 -2.61
CA ASN A 20 -11.71 8.14 -2.97
C ASN A 20 -11.95 8.18 -4.48
N GLU A 21 -11.17 8.96 -5.24
CA GLU A 21 -11.22 9.00 -6.70
C GLU A 21 -10.90 7.62 -7.29
N VAL A 22 -9.88 6.94 -6.75
CA VAL A 22 -9.50 5.59 -7.18
C VAL A 22 -10.62 4.58 -6.93
N TYR A 23 -11.28 4.63 -5.76
CA TYR A 23 -12.48 3.80 -5.49
C TYR A 23 -13.60 4.00 -6.52
N GLN A 24 -13.67 5.19 -7.14
CA GLN A 24 -14.69 5.49 -8.13
C GLN A 24 -14.35 5.04 -9.56
N THR A 25 -13.10 4.67 -9.84
CA THR A 25 -12.69 4.21 -11.18
C THR A 25 -13.36 2.90 -11.59
N ASP A 26 -13.62 2.74 -12.89
CA ASP A 26 -14.23 1.53 -13.44
C ASP A 26 -13.30 0.32 -13.31
N GLU A 27 -11.99 0.54 -13.45
CA GLU A 27 -10.97 -0.48 -13.28
C GLU A 27 -10.95 -1.04 -11.85
N PHE A 28 -10.95 -0.16 -10.85
CA PHE A 28 -10.98 -0.57 -9.44
C PHE A 28 -12.28 -1.32 -9.13
N LYS A 29 -13.44 -0.75 -9.51
CA LYS A 29 -14.75 -1.37 -9.28
C LYS A 29 -14.82 -2.76 -9.92
N LYS A 30 -14.34 -2.91 -11.15
CA LYS A 30 -14.28 -4.19 -11.86
C LYS A 30 -13.44 -5.22 -11.11
N MET A 31 -12.23 -4.85 -10.67
CA MET A 31 -11.35 -5.77 -9.95
C MET A 31 -11.88 -6.10 -8.54
N ASN A 32 -12.47 -5.12 -7.86
CA ASN A 32 -13.06 -5.33 -6.55
C ASN A 32 -14.26 -6.29 -6.62
N THR A 33 -15.13 -6.15 -7.63
CA THR A 33 -16.22 -7.10 -7.91
C THR A 33 -15.70 -8.48 -8.31
N TYR A 34 -14.62 -8.56 -9.08
CA TYR A 34 -14.01 -9.85 -9.45
C TYR A 34 -13.55 -10.66 -8.22
N TYR A 35 -12.97 -9.99 -7.22
CA TYR A 35 -12.51 -10.63 -5.98
C TYR A 35 -13.58 -10.73 -4.87
N GLU A 36 -14.78 -10.17 -5.07
CA GLU A 36 -15.87 -10.20 -4.08
C GLU A 36 -16.16 -11.59 -3.49
N PRO A 37 -16.22 -12.69 -4.28
CA PRO A 37 -16.43 -14.02 -3.72
C PRO A 37 -15.27 -14.50 -2.82
N PHE A 38 -14.05 -14.04 -3.07
CA PHE A 38 -12.89 -14.33 -2.25
C PHE A 38 -12.92 -13.50 -0.96
N PHE A 39 -13.29 -12.23 -1.06
CA PHE A 39 -13.50 -11.35 0.09
C PHE A 39 -14.52 -11.94 1.06
N GLN A 40 -15.67 -12.40 0.59
CA GLN A 40 -16.67 -13.07 1.44
C GLN A 40 -16.10 -14.28 2.22
N LYS A 41 -15.19 -15.05 1.62
CA LYS A 41 -14.51 -16.14 2.32
C LYS A 41 -13.54 -15.62 3.39
N LEU A 42 -12.77 -14.58 3.06
CA LEU A 42 -11.88 -13.93 4.03
C LEU A 42 -12.67 -13.38 5.22
N GLU A 43 -13.82 -12.76 5.00
CA GLU A 43 -14.68 -12.24 6.07
C GLU A 43 -15.12 -13.37 7.01
N ILE A 44 -15.49 -14.52 6.47
CA ILE A 44 -15.88 -15.70 7.27
C ILE A 44 -14.69 -16.23 8.08
N TRP A 45 -13.51 -16.33 7.47
CA TRP A 45 -12.34 -16.91 8.14
C TRP A 45 -11.70 -15.99 9.17
N THR A 46 -11.79 -14.67 8.97
CA THR A 46 -11.12 -13.66 9.80
C THR A 46 -12.05 -12.90 10.72
N ASN A 47 -13.37 -12.98 10.50
CA ASN A 47 -14.39 -12.20 11.19
C ASN A 47 -14.20 -10.67 11.06
N ILE A 48 -13.57 -10.23 9.97
CA ILE A 48 -13.41 -8.82 9.59
C ILE A 48 -14.38 -8.56 8.43
N SER A 49 -15.22 -7.53 8.53
CA SER A 49 -16.28 -7.23 7.56
C SER A 49 -15.91 -6.13 6.56
N ASN A 50 -16.65 -6.07 5.44
CA ASN A 50 -16.54 -5.08 4.38
C ASN A 50 -15.20 -5.11 3.66
N MET A 51 -14.71 -6.31 3.34
CA MET A 51 -13.44 -6.53 2.65
C MET A 51 -13.45 -5.93 1.23
N THR A 52 -12.36 -5.27 0.88
CA THR A 52 -12.06 -4.68 -0.44
C THR A 52 -10.61 -4.93 -0.79
N LEU A 53 -10.22 -4.62 -2.03
CA LEU A 53 -8.82 -4.61 -2.44
C LEU A 53 -7.95 -3.80 -1.46
N PHE A 54 -8.42 -2.64 -1.02
CA PHE A 54 -7.63 -1.69 -0.21
C PHE A 54 -7.54 -2.03 1.27
N ASN A 55 -8.48 -2.75 1.86
CA ASN A 55 -8.42 -3.07 3.30
C ASN A 55 -8.00 -4.52 3.60
N SER A 56 -7.84 -5.35 2.57
CA SER A 56 -7.35 -6.73 2.70
C SER A 56 -5.84 -6.85 2.94
N TRP A 57 -5.05 -5.77 2.74
CA TRP A 57 -3.59 -5.78 2.88
C TRP A 57 -3.13 -6.27 4.26
N GLY A 58 -3.87 -5.94 5.32
CA GLY A 58 -3.54 -6.36 6.68
C GLY A 58 -3.59 -7.88 6.87
N ILE A 59 -4.54 -8.55 6.19
CA ILE A 59 -4.60 -10.02 6.16
C ILE A 59 -3.45 -10.57 5.33
N ALA A 60 -3.18 -9.99 4.16
CA ALA A 60 -2.09 -10.43 3.29
C ALA A 60 -0.74 -10.40 4.03
N ASP A 61 -0.44 -9.29 4.72
CA ASP A 61 0.79 -9.14 5.53
C ASP A 61 0.83 -10.14 6.69
N THR A 62 -0.27 -10.27 7.45
CA THR A 62 -0.36 -11.22 8.56
C THR A 62 -0.08 -12.65 8.10
N ILE A 63 -0.77 -13.11 7.04
CA ILE A 63 -0.62 -14.47 6.52
C ILE A 63 0.77 -14.69 5.92
N PHE A 64 1.36 -13.67 5.30
CA PHE A 64 2.75 -13.73 4.81
C PHE A 64 3.73 -13.97 5.95
N ILE A 65 3.65 -13.18 7.03
CA ILE A 65 4.50 -13.35 8.20
C ILE A 65 4.27 -14.70 8.86
N GLU A 66 3.02 -15.10 9.10
CA GLU A 66 2.70 -16.40 9.68
C GLU A 66 3.30 -17.55 8.87
N HIS A 67 3.30 -17.46 7.54
CA HIS A 67 3.96 -18.44 6.69
C HIS A 67 5.47 -18.53 6.90
N LEU A 68 6.17 -17.39 6.98
CA LEU A 68 7.61 -17.38 7.25
C LEU A 68 7.97 -18.06 8.58
N TYR A 69 7.05 -18.04 9.55
CA TYR A 69 7.24 -18.64 10.86
C TYR A 69 6.55 -20.01 11.03
N ASN A 70 6.07 -20.63 9.95
CA ASN A 70 5.35 -21.91 9.98
C ASN A 70 4.14 -21.90 10.93
N LYS A 71 3.39 -20.79 10.95
CA LYS A 71 2.19 -20.55 11.76
C LYS A 71 0.92 -20.33 10.93
N THR A 72 0.98 -20.59 9.61
CA THR A 72 -0.16 -20.39 8.70
C THR A 72 -1.38 -21.20 9.14
N PRO A 73 -2.58 -20.59 9.21
CA PRO A 73 -3.80 -21.32 9.51
C PRO A 73 -4.19 -22.26 8.36
N ALA A 74 -4.91 -23.33 8.68
CA ALA A 74 -5.24 -24.38 7.72
C ALA A 74 -6.03 -23.91 6.47
N TRP A 75 -6.77 -22.81 6.58
CA TRP A 75 -7.53 -22.24 5.46
C TRP A 75 -6.64 -21.44 4.49
N ALA A 76 -5.47 -20.97 4.92
CA ALA A 76 -4.58 -20.13 4.12
C ALA A 76 -3.57 -20.97 3.33
N ASP A 77 -4.08 -21.83 2.47
CA ASP A 77 -3.26 -22.64 1.55
C ASP A 77 -2.54 -21.78 0.50
N ASP A 78 -1.74 -22.43 -0.35
CA ASP A 78 -0.94 -21.75 -1.38
C ASP A 78 -1.80 -20.93 -2.36
N ALA A 79 -3.02 -21.37 -2.67
CA ALA A 79 -3.92 -20.66 -3.56
C ALA A 79 -4.48 -19.40 -2.88
N VAL A 80 -4.87 -19.50 -1.61
CA VAL A 80 -5.31 -18.35 -0.81
C VAL A 80 -4.19 -17.33 -0.66
N ARG A 81 -2.97 -17.77 -0.35
CA ARG A 81 -1.80 -16.88 -0.24
C ARG A 81 -1.47 -16.20 -1.55
N LYS A 82 -1.58 -16.92 -2.67
CA LYS A 82 -1.41 -16.31 -4.00
C LYS A 82 -2.45 -15.23 -4.25
N ASN A 83 -3.74 -15.49 -3.99
CA ASN A 83 -4.79 -14.49 -4.16
C ASN A 83 -4.55 -13.25 -3.29
N LEU A 84 -4.16 -13.43 -2.02
CA LEU A 84 -3.81 -12.32 -1.13
C LEU A 84 -2.63 -11.51 -1.68
N SER A 85 -1.61 -12.16 -2.22
CA SER A 85 -0.47 -11.49 -2.87
C SER A 85 -0.91 -10.69 -4.10
N ASP A 86 -1.71 -11.29 -4.99
CA ASP A 86 -2.19 -10.64 -6.21
C ASP A 86 -3.08 -9.42 -5.87
N ILE A 87 -3.96 -9.56 -4.87
CA ILE A 87 -4.81 -8.46 -4.39
C ILE A 87 -3.96 -7.32 -3.81
N ASN A 88 -2.94 -7.65 -3.01
CA ASN A 88 -2.06 -6.65 -2.42
C ASN A 88 -1.27 -5.90 -3.50
N GLU A 89 -0.74 -6.60 -4.52
CA GLU A 89 -0.08 -5.95 -5.65
C GLU A 89 -1.02 -4.99 -6.38
N LEU A 90 -2.27 -5.40 -6.61
CA LEU A 90 -3.30 -4.56 -7.22
C LEU A 90 -3.63 -3.34 -6.35
N SER A 91 -3.75 -3.49 -5.02
CA SER A 91 -4.05 -2.37 -4.14
C SER A 91 -2.94 -1.32 -4.17
N PHE A 92 -1.67 -1.75 -4.11
CA PHE A 92 -0.52 -0.86 -4.27
C PHE A 92 -0.49 -0.20 -5.66
N HIS A 93 -0.78 -0.95 -6.72
CA HIS A 93 -0.84 -0.40 -8.06
C HIS A 93 -1.88 0.73 -8.15
N TYR A 94 -3.09 0.51 -7.67
CA TYR A 94 -4.16 1.51 -7.72
C TYR A 94 -3.87 2.75 -6.86
N LEU A 95 -3.30 2.58 -5.66
CA LEU A 95 -3.01 3.69 -4.75
C LEU A 95 -1.87 4.60 -5.23
N TYR A 96 -0.85 4.04 -5.90
CA TYR A 96 0.41 4.76 -6.16
C TYR A 96 0.73 4.98 -7.65
N SER A 97 -0.20 4.66 -8.56
CA SER A 97 0.00 4.88 -10.00
C SER A 97 -0.33 6.30 -10.44
N ASP A 98 -1.14 7.03 -9.69
CA ASP A 98 -1.46 8.43 -9.97
C ASP A 98 -0.26 9.35 -9.71
N ASP A 99 -0.08 10.37 -10.55
CA ASP A 99 1.08 11.27 -10.45
C ASP A 99 0.99 12.20 -9.24
N ASP A 100 -0.22 12.60 -8.82
CA ASP A 100 -0.39 13.37 -7.60
C ASP A 100 -0.19 12.49 -6.37
N ALA A 101 -0.64 11.23 -6.40
CA ALA A 101 -0.28 10.27 -5.36
C ALA A 101 1.25 10.15 -5.21
N LYS A 102 1.98 9.94 -6.31
CA LYS A 102 3.46 9.85 -6.27
C LYS A 102 4.09 11.11 -5.69
N ARG A 103 3.59 12.29 -6.07
CA ARG A 103 4.09 13.58 -5.56
C ARG A 103 3.83 13.78 -4.08
N LEU A 104 2.67 13.36 -3.58
CA LEU A 104 2.27 13.52 -2.18
C LEU A 104 2.90 12.47 -1.26
N HIS A 105 3.20 11.28 -1.79
CA HIS A 105 3.86 10.20 -1.03
C HIS A 105 5.38 10.25 -1.11
N GLY A 106 5.94 9.75 -2.21
CA GLY A 106 7.38 9.59 -2.37
C GLY A 106 8.08 10.90 -2.74
N GLY A 107 7.34 11.89 -3.25
CA GLY A 107 7.88 13.16 -3.73
C GLY A 107 8.81 13.87 -2.73
N PRO A 108 8.41 14.10 -1.47
CA PRO A 108 9.25 14.74 -0.46
C PRO A 108 10.58 14.00 -0.23
N VAL A 109 10.54 12.67 -0.13
CA VAL A 109 11.74 11.84 0.06
C VAL A 109 12.66 11.92 -1.16
N ILE A 110 12.11 11.81 -2.36
CA ILE A 110 12.89 11.91 -3.60
C ILE A 110 13.50 13.31 -3.76
N GLN A 111 12.77 14.36 -3.39
CA GLN A 111 13.28 15.72 -3.38
C GLN A 111 14.45 15.87 -2.39
N ASP A 112 14.33 15.34 -1.18
CA ASP A 112 15.41 15.39 -0.18
C ASP A 112 16.67 14.64 -0.66
N ILE A 113 16.49 13.44 -1.22
CA ILE A 113 17.58 12.66 -1.83
C ILE A 113 18.26 13.46 -2.93
N TRP A 114 17.49 14.08 -3.83
CA TRP A 114 18.04 14.89 -4.92
C TRP A 114 18.81 16.12 -4.40
N LEU A 115 18.26 16.83 -3.40
CA LEU A 115 18.91 17.98 -2.78
C LEU A 115 20.23 17.57 -2.11
N ASN A 116 20.25 16.44 -1.41
CA ASN A 116 21.45 15.90 -0.80
C ASN A 116 22.52 15.57 -1.86
N MET A 117 22.16 14.90 -2.95
CA MET A 117 23.05 14.63 -4.10
C MET A 117 23.58 15.91 -4.73
N ASN A 118 22.71 16.89 -4.97
CA ASN A 118 23.10 18.13 -5.60
C ASN A 118 24.05 18.95 -4.69
N ASN A 119 23.76 19.02 -3.40
CA ASN A 119 24.60 19.71 -2.42
C ASN A 119 25.97 19.07 -2.28
N SER A 120 26.04 17.73 -2.22
CA SER A 120 27.32 17.02 -2.20
C SER A 120 28.13 17.25 -3.48
N ARG A 121 27.48 17.26 -4.64
CA ARG A 121 28.14 17.55 -5.93
C ARG A 121 28.76 18.96 -5.97
N HIS A 122 28.11 19.94 -5.34
CA HIS A 122 28.60 21.32 -5.30
C HIS A 122 29.53 21.63 -4.12
N GLY A 123 29.87 20.63 -3.29
CA GLY A 123 30.71 20.83 -2.10
C GLY A 123 30.00 21.58 -0.96
N ASN A 124 28.67 21.74 -1.04
CA ASN A 124 27.85 22.40 -0.04
C ASN A 124 27.45 21.45 1.11
N SER A 125 27.75 20.16 0.99
CA SER A 125 27.51 19.15 2.01
C SER A 125 28.64 18.12 2.03
N TYR A 126 29.03 17.71 3.24
CA TYR A 126 30.01 16.64 3.49
C TYR A 126 29.35 15.30 3.86
N ARG A 127 28.02 15.24 3.86
CA ARG A 127 27.28 14.01 4.16
C ARG A 127 27.59 12.99 3.07
N ARG A 128 28.18 11.86 3.47
CA ARG A 128 28.47 10.73 2.58
C ARG A 128 27.21 9.86 2.47
N PHE A 129 26.92 9.40 1.25
CA PHE A 129 25.88 8.42 0.96
C PHE A 129 26.24 7.07 1.57
#